data_AF-A0A7Y4L4U5-F1
#
_entry.id   AF-A0A7Y4L4U5-F1
#
_cell.length_a   1.000
_cell.length_b   1.000
_cell.length_c   1.000
_cell.angle_alpha   90.00
_cell.angle_beta   90.00
_cell.angle_gamma   90.00
#
_symmetry.space_group_name_H-M   'P 1'
#
loop_
_entity.id
_entity.type
_entity.pdbx_description
1 polymer ?
#
loop_
_entity_poly.entity_id
_entity_poly.type
_entity_poly.pdbx_seq_one_letter_code
_entity_poly.pdbx_strand_id
1 'polypeptide(L)'
;MSSGVLFSEVGERTARRLRVARQMHRAAESLATAGSSGADRVSAVVQFDFTLETVVRAFLFDAGRLLGAKTDPKIPGFRPMLESAADTLRNASLANDVPGRSGLEHVRSLRNAAQHEARIPTEVEVLECLVYSRDAAVGIARIAWDVDFLAYEMDALRSPIVRRYLSRAAEAERNSDLISAMGWLRAAFEHAFSHGGENLVGPPIRTDVLALAEPKRVDARSVRADLETSFRRLQTLGRLTAFGIDVPLFLLWQRRFIRASPLNISGELMRRDGDSDWTESDIRQATAYVIDSVLRMERVVDDVDPGGFRHGGYDKL
;
A
#
# COMPACT_ATOMS: atom_id res chain seq x y z
N MET A 1 -4.06 35.56 -3.74
CA MET A 1 -4.60 34.75 -2.64
C MET A 1 -3.54 33.72 -2.32
N SER A 2 -2.86 33.83 -1.17
CA SER A 2 -1.85 32.85 -0.76
C SER A 2 -2.53 31.49 -0.63
N SER A 3 -2.00 30.45 -1.27
CA SER A 3 -2.42 29.06 -1.02
C SER A 3 -2.06 28.72 0.42
N GLY A 4 -3.00 29.00 1.33
CA GLY A 4 -2.82 28.79 2.76
C GLY A 4 -2.91 27.30 3.05
N VAL A 5 -1.77 26.66 3.17
CA VAL A 5 -1.68 25.32 3.78
C VAL A 5 -1.69 25.52 5.28
N LEU A 6 -2.49 24.73 6.01
CA LEU A 6 -2.57 24.90 7.47
C LEU A 6 -1.25 24.53 8.16
N PHE A 7 -0.58 23.50 7.66
CA PHE A 7 0.65 22.96 8.22
C PHE A 7 1.73 22.90 7.14
N SER A 8 2.89 23.49 7.40
CA SER A 8 4.01 23.51 6.45
C SER A 8 4.66 22.14 6.24
N GLU A 9 4.48 21.20 7.18
CA GLU A 9 5.03 19.85 7.13
C GLU A 9 4.07 18.83 7.76
N VAL A 10 4.10 17.59 7.26
CA VAL A 10 3.39 16.46 7.85
C VAL A 10 4.26 15.82 8.93
N GLY A 11 3.86 15.94 10.20
CA GLY A 11 4.59 15.30 11.30
C GLY A 11 4.59 13.76 11.18
N GLU A 12 5.63 13.08 11.68
CA GLU A 12 5.81 11.63 11.50
C GLU A 12 4.57 10.80 11.93
N ARG A 13 3.95 11.15 13.06
CA ARG A 13 2.73 10.48 13.55
C ARG A 13 1.54 10.69 12.62
N THR A 14 1.41 11.88 12.04
CA THR A 14 0.37 12.22 11.07
C THR A 14 0.60 11.48 9.77
N ALA A 15 1.85 11.43 9.27
CA ALA A 15 2.23 10.67 8.09
C ALA A 15 1.86 9.19 8.25
N ARG A 16 2.15 8.58 9.42
CA ARG A 16 1.74 7.20 9.73
C ARG A 16 0.22 7.02 9.70
N ARG A 17 -0.56 7.97 10.25
CA ARG A 17 -2.04 7.89 10.23
C ARG A 17 -2.61 8.05 8.82
N LEU A 18 -2.10 8.99 8.04
CA LEU A 18 -2.50 9.19 6.65
C LEU A 18 -2.17 7.94 5.82
N ARG A 19 -1.03 7.29 6.06
CA ARG A 19 -0.69 6.01 5.43
C ARG A 19 -1.71 4.92 5.75
N VAL A 20 -2.07 4.76 7.03
CA VAL A 20 -3.08 3.79 7.44
C VAL A 20 -4.42 4.11 6.78
N ALA A 21 -4.84 5.38 6.77
CA ALA A 21 -6.06 5.79 6.10
C ALA A 21 -6.03 5.46 4.59
N ARG A 22 -4.94 5.74 3.89
CA ARG A 22 -4.78 5.39 2.47
C ARG A 22 -4.82 3.89 2.23
N GLN A 23 -4.15 3.10 3.06
CA GLN A 23 -4.17 1.63 2.99
C GLN A 23 -5.60 1.11 3.14
N MET A 24 -6.36 1.64 4.10
CA MET A 24 -7.75 1.26 4.31
C MET A 24 -8.67 1.72 3.17
N HIS A 25 -8.44 2.92 2.62
CA HIS A 25 -9.19 3.42 1.47
C HIS A 25 -9.02 2.52 0.25
N ARG A 26 -7.78 2.12 -0.06
CA ARG A 26 -7.47 1.23 -1.19
C ARG A 26 -8.00 -0.18 -0.99
N ALA A 27 -7.92 -0.69 0.24
CA ALA A 27 -8.53 -1.98 0.57
C ALA A 27 -10.06 -1.93 0.38
N ALA A 28 -10.71 -0.84 0.82
CA ALA A 28 -12.13 -0.60 0.60
C ALA A 28 -12.49 -0.48 -0.88
N GLU A 29 -11.68 0.22 -1.67
CA GLU A 29 -11.84 0.34 -3.13
C GLU A 29 -11.73 -1.04 -3.81
N SER A 30 -10.78 -1.87 -3.40
CA SER A 30 -10.65 -3.23 -3.92
C SER A 30 -11.88 -4.07 -3.60
N LEU A 31 -12.45 -3.94 -2.40
CA LEU A 31 -13.68 -4.65 -2.02
C LEU A 31 -14.91 -4.12 -2.77
N ALA A 32 -14.98 -2.80 -2.95
CA ALA A 32 -16.05 -2.13 -3.70
C ALA A 32 -16.06 -2.55 -5.18
N THR A 33 -14.86 -2.68 -5.78
CA THR A 33 -14.70 -3.06 -7.20
C THR A 33 -14.81 -4.56 -7.42
N ALA A 34 -14.35 -5.40 -6.48
CA ALA A 34 -14.54 -6.85 -6.54
C ALA A 34 -16.01 -7.24 -6.32
N GLY A 35 -16.72 -6.53 -5.44
CA GLY A 35 -18.17 -6.35 -5.46
C GLY A 35 -19.08 -7.59 -5.42
N SER A 36 -18.57 -8.79 -5.12
CA SER A 36 -19.32 -10.03 -5.33
C SER A 36 -20.25 -10.44 -4.19
N SER A 37 -20.00 -10.02 -2.94
CA SER A 37 -20.81 -10.44 -1.78
C SER A 37 -21.29 -9.30 -0.89
N GLY A 38 -22.39 -9.52 -0.16
CA GLY A 38 -22.90 -8.57 0.83
C GLY A 38 -21.90 -8.27 1.96
N ALA A 39 -21.06 -9.26 2.32
CA ALA A 39 -20.01 -9.10 3.32
C ALA A 39 -18.89 -8.17 2.84
N ASP A 40 -18.51 -8.25 1.56
CA ASP A 40 -17.52 -7.35 0.95
C ASP A 40 -18.05 -5.91 0.94
N ARG A 41 -19.33 -5.73 0.61
CA ARG A 41 -19.99 -4.41 0.63
C ARG A 41 -20.03 -3.78 2.01
N VAL A 42 -20.41 -4.55 3.04
CA VAL A 42 -20.36 -4.07 4.44
C VAL A 42 -18.93 -3.72 4.84
N SER A 43 -17.96 -4.58 4.51
CA SER A 43 -16.55 -4.37 4.84
C SER A 43 -15.99 -3.12 4.16
N ALA A 44 -16.33 -2.87 2.90
CA ALA A 44 -15.94 -1.67 2.16
C ALA A 44 -16.46 -0.39 2.84
N VAL A 45 -17.75 -0.33 3.17
CA VAL A 45 -18.35 0.84 3.84
C VAL A 45 -17.70 1.11 5.20
N VAL A 46 -17.43 0.07 5.98
CA VAL A 46 -16.72 0.21 7.28
C VAL A 46 -15.31 0.76 7.08
N GLN A 47 -14.57 0.29 6.07
CA GLN A 47 -13.21 0.76 5.80
C GLN A 47 -13.17 2.19 5.23
N PHE A 48 -14.15 2.59 4.41
CA PHE A 48 -14.30 3.99 3.99
C PHE A 48 -14.59 4.93 5.17
N ASP A 49 -15.50 4.53 6.07
CA ASP A 49 -15.80 5.29 7.28
C ASP A 49 -14.58 5.43 8.20
N PHE A 50 -13.83 4.34 8.38
CA PHE A 50 -12.60 4.33 9.18
C PHE A 50 -11.50 5.21 8.56
N THR A 51 -11.38 5.20 7.23
CA THR A 51 -10.46 6.09 6.49
C THR A 51 -10.75 7.55 6.81
N LEU A 52 -12.02 7.96 6.64
CA LEU A 52 -12.45 9.34 6.88
C LEU A 52 -12.21 9.78 8.32
N GLU A 53 -12.57 8.91 9.28
CA GLU A 53 -12.31 9.18 10.69
C GLU A 53 -10.82 9.34 10.97
N THR A 54 -9.97 8.49 10.39
CA THR A 54 -8.53 8.54 10.58
C THR A 54 -7.94 9.84 10.02
N VAL A 55 -8.40 10.29 8.84
CA VAL A 55 -7.95 11.55 8.23
C VAL A 55 -8.36 12.75 9.09
N VAL A 56 -9.63 12.83 9.52
CA VAL A 56 -10.11 13.94 10.37
C VAL A 56 -9.38 13.95 11.71
N ARG A 57 -9.16 12.79 12.33
CA ARG A 57 -8.39 12.70 13.59
C ARG A 57 -6.92 13.08 13.41
N ALA A 58 -6.31 12.74 12.27
CA ALA A 58 -4.96 13.16 11.95
C ALA A 58 -4.86 14.69 11.82
N PHE A 59 -5.85 15.31 11.17
CA PHE A 59 -5.99 16.77 11.09
C PHE A 59 -6.11 17.42 12.47
N LEU A 60 -7.07 16.97 13.28
CA LEU A 60 -7.30 17.52 14.63
C LEU A 60 -6.08 17.34 15.54
N PHE A 61 -5.35 16.25 15.39
CA PHE A 61 -4.13 16.01 16.15
C PHE A 61 -3.04 17.05 15.86
N ASP A 62 -2.77 17.34 14.58
CA ASP A 62 -1.79 18.39 14.25
C ASP A 62 -2.33 19.78 14.57
N ALA A 63 -3.63 20.03 14.42
CA ALA A 63 -4.24 21.29 14.84
C ALA A 63 -4.05 21.56 16.34
N GLY A 64 -4.35 20.58 17.20
CA GLY A 64 -4.14 20.70 18.64
C GLY A 64 -2.66 20.89 19.00
N ARG A 65 -1.75 20.23 18.28
CA ARG A 65 -0.30 20.34 18.51
C ARG A 65 0.28 21.68 18.07
N LEU A 66 -0.09 22.17 16.88
CA LEU A 66 0.57 23.29 16.22
C LEU A 66 -0.14 24.63 16.42
N LEU A 67 -1.46 24.62 16.58
CA LEU A 67 -2.25 25.85 16.74
C LEU A 67 -2.58 26.14 18.22
N GLY A 68 -2.13 25.28 19.14
CA GLY A 68 -2.46 25.39 20.57
C GLY A 68 -3.97 25.39 20.84
N ALA A 69 -4.76 24.90 19.88
CA ALA A 69 -6.19 24.90 19.98
C ALA A 69 -6.59 23.95 21.12
N LYS A 70 -7.63 24.30 21.89
CA LYS A 70 -8.28 23.41 22.87
C LYS A 70 -9.03 22.26 22.17
N THR A 71 -8.45 21.75 21.10
CA THR A 71 -8.97 20.70 20.25
C THR A 71 -8.49 19.41 20.86
N ASP A 72 -9.36 18.72 21.61
CA ASP A 72 -9.03 17.40 22.10
C ASP A 72 -9.01 16.42 20.90
N PRO A 73 -7.86 15.81 20.55
CA PRO A 73 -7.84 14.82 19.48
C PRO A 73 -8.68 13.57 19.78
N LYS A 74 -9.13 13.40 21.03
CA LYS A 74 -9.95 12.28 21.51
C LYS A 74 -11.43 12.65 21.68
N ILE A 75 -11.94 13.63 20.93
CA ILE A 75 -13.38 13.94 20.92
C ILE A 75 -14.21 12.66 20.69
N PRO A 76 -15.13 12.32 21.62
CA PRO A 76 -16.02 11.18 21.47
C PRO A 76 -17.14 11.50 20.48
N GLY A 77 -17.37 10.58 19.53
CA GLY A 77 -18.43 10.71 18.52
C GLY A 77 -18.00 11.44 17.25
N PHE A 78 -18.63 11.07 16.14
CA PHE A 78 -18.27 11.55 14.80
C PHE A 78 -18.69 13.00 14.55
N ARG A 79 -19.93 13.36 14.90
CA ARG A 79 -20.44 14.73 14.67
C ARG A 79 -19.67 15.80 15.45
N PRO A 80 -19.41 15.63 16.77
CA PRO A 80 -18.58 16.59 17.51
C PRO A 80 -17.16 16.71 16.95
N MET A 81 -16.60 15.61 16.42
CA MET A 81 -15.30 15.61 15.76
C MET A 81 -15.32 16.46 14.47
N LEU A 82 -16.38 16.36 13.65
CA LEU A 82 -16.53 17.20 12.45
C LEU A 82 -16.75 18.67 12.80
N GLU A 83 -17.52 18.98 13.84
CA GLU A 83 -17.72 20.35 14.32
C GLU A 83 -16.41 21.00 14.76
N SER A 84 -15.62 20.28 15.55
CA SER A 84 -14.30 20.75 15.99
C SER A 84 -13.33 20.96 14.82
N ALA A 85 -13.40 20.10 13.79
CA ALA A 85 -12.60 20.26 12.59
C ALA A 85 -13.03 21.50 11.78
N ALA A 86 -14.34 21.71 11.65
CA ALA A 86 -14.90 22.89 11.00
C ALA A 86 -14.52 24.19 11.73
N ASP A 87 -14.59 24.20 13.06
CA ASP A 87 -14.17 25.34 13.88
C ASP A 87 -12.69 25.67 13.66
N THR A 88 -11.84 24.64 13.62
CA THR A 88 -10.40 24.79 13.36
C THR A 88 -10.15 25.41 11.98
N LEU A 89 -10.82 24.90 10.94
CA LEU A 89 -10.69 25.43 9.57
C LEU A 89 -11.20 26.87 9.43
N ARG A 90 -12.31 27.20 10.10
CA ARG A 90 -12.86 28.56 10.13
C ARG A 90 -11.93 29.53 10.85
N ASN A 91 -11.42 29.15 12.01
CA ASN A 91 -10.50 29.98 12.79
C ASN A 91 -9.20 30.26 12.03
N ALA A 92 -8.76 29.32 11.20
CA ALA A 92 -7.61 29.49 10.32
C ALA A 92 -7.94 30.21 8.99
N SER A 93 -9.19 30.62 8.77
CA SER A 93 -9.67 31.26 7.52
C SER A 93 -9.37 30.45 6.25
N LEU A 94 -9.34 29.12 6.35
CA LEU A 94 -9.06 28.22 5.22
C LEU A 94 -10.33 27.68 4.56
N ALA A 95 -11.34 27.36 5.36
CA ALA A 95 -12.62 26.86 4.88
C ALA A 95 -13.74 27.15 5.89
N ASN A 96 -14.97 27.28 5.39
CA ASN A 96 -16.16 27.51 6.23
C ASN A 96 -16.62 26.24 6.96
N ASP A 97 -16.29 25.07 6.43
CA ASP A 97 -16.66 23.76 6.96
C ASP A 97 -15.65 22.69 6.51
N VAL A 98 -15.80 21.47 7.03
CA VAL A 98 -15.00 20.31 6.61
C VAL A 98 -15.32 19.96 5.14
N PRO A 99 -14.30 19.79 4.28
CA PRO A 99 -14.50 19.34 2.90
C PRO A 99 -15.33 18.06 2.83
N GLY A 100 -16.44 18.10 2.08
CA GLY A 100 -17.29 16.95 1.86
C GLY A 100 -18.16 16.53 3.05
N ARG A 101 -18.40 17.39 4.04
CA ARG A 101 -19.14 17.06 5.29
C ARG A 101 -20.38 16.20 5.08
N SER A 102 -21.26 16.54 4.14
CA SER A 102 -22.47 15.76 3.85
C SER A 102 -22.15 14.34 3.41
N GLY A 103 -21.12 14.16 2.59
CA GLY A 103 -20.60 12.85 2.19
C GLY A 103 -20.03 12.06 3.38
N LEU A 104 -19.29 12.71 4.28
CA LEU A 104 -18.81 12.06 5.51
C LEU A 104 -19.97 11.57 6.39
N GLU A 105 -21.00 12.39 6.57
CA GLU A 105 -22.20 12.04 7.34
C GLU A 105 -23.00 10.92 6.67
N HIS A 106 -23.08 10.92 5.33
CA HIS A 106 -23.70 9.84 4.55
C HIS A 106 -22.98 8.51 4.74
N VAL A 107 -21.65 8.48 4.58
CA VAL A 107 -20.84 7.25 4.78
C VAL A 107 -21.04 6.71 6.20
N ARG A 108 -21.01 7.59 7.22
CA ARG A 108 -21.25 7.20 8.61
C ARG A 108 -22.66 6.63 8.83
N SER A 109 -23.67 7.23 8.20
CA SER A 109 -25.06 6.75 8.25
C SER A 109 -25.18 5.34 7.67
N LEU A 110 -24.61 5.10 6.48
CA LEU A 110 -24.58 3.79 5.84
C LEU A 110 -23.85 2.74 6.71
N ARG A 111 -22.71 3.12 7.30
CA ARG A 111 -21.97 2.26 8.23
C ARG A 111 -22.80 1.89 9.46
N ASN A 112 -23.48 2.86 10.06
CA ASN A 112 -24.34 2.63 11.22
C ASN A 112 -25.52 1.72 10.89
N ALA A 113 -26.19 1.92 9.75
CA ALA A 113 -27.27 1.05 9.30
C ALA A 113 -26.76 -0.39 9.06
N ALA A 114 -25.58 -0.55 8.47
CA ALA A 114 -24.98 -1.87 8.28
C ALA A 114 -24.64 -2.58 9.60
N GLN A 115 -24.17 -1.85 10.61
CA GLN A 115 -23.77 -2.44 11.90
C GLN A 115 -24.91 -2.63 12.90
N HIS A 116 -25.83 -1.68 12.99
CA HIS A 116 -26.89 -1.68 14.01
C HIS A 116 -28.23 -2.20 13.50
N GLU A 117 -28.49 -2.08 12.20
CA GLU A 117 -29.75 -2.50 11.58
C GLU A 117 -29.55 -3.74 10.68
N ALA A 118 -28.33 -4.26 10.59
CA ALA A 118 -27.94 -5.37 9.72
C ALA A 118 -28.29 -5.14 8.23
N ARG A 119 -28.41 -3.89 7.79
CA ARG A 119 -28.76 -3.54 6.42
C ARG A 119 -27.55 -3.70 5.51
N ILE A 120 -27.63 -4.60 4.54
CA ILE A 120 -26.57 -4.79 3.54
C ILE A 120 -26.56 -3.57 2.59
N PRO A 121 -25.45 -2.84 2.45
CA PRO A 121 -25.35 -1.75 1.48
C PRO A 121 -25.55 -2.27 0.05
N THR A 122 -26.22 -1.48 -0.76
CA THR A 122 -26.35 -1.68 -2.21
C THR A 122 -25.04 -1.33 -2.92
N GLU A 123 -24.87 -1.79 -4.15
CA GLU A 123 -23.68 -1.45 -4.96
C GLU A 123 -23.56 0.06 -5.20
N VAL A 124 -24.70 0.74 -5.44
CA VAL A 124 -24.74 2.19 -5.62
C VAL A 124 -24.25 2.90 -4.36
N GLU A 125 -24.72 2.50 -3.18
CA GLU A 125 -24.28 3.09 -1.90
C GLU A 125 -22.79 2.86 -1.63
N VAL A 126 -22.24 1.72 -2.04
CA VAL A 126 -20.80 1.44 -1.92
C VAL A 126 -20.00 2.35 -2.86
N LEU A 127 -20.46 2.57 -4.08
CA LEU A 127 -19.83 3.50 -5.03
C LEU A 127 -19.93 4.95 -4.56
N GLU A 128 -21.06 5.36 -3.99
CA GLU A 128 -21.19 6.66 -3.33
C GLU A 128 -20.18 6.81 -2.18
N CYS A 129 -20.04 5.79 -1.34
CA CYS A 129 -19.02 5.77 -0.28
C CYS A 129 -17.60 5.93 -0.83
N LEU A 130 -17.27 5.28 -1.95
CA LEU A 130 -15.97 5.44 -2.61
C LEU A 130 -15.74 6.90 -3.01
N VAL A 131 -16.71 7.51 -3.72
CA VAL A 131 -16.60 8.90 -4.18
C VAL A 131 -16.50 9.88 -3.00
N TYR A 132 -17.43 9.78 -2.03
CA TYR A 132 -17.45 10.69 -0.90
C TYR A 132 -16.22 10.57 -0.01
N SER A 133 -15.74 9.34 0.23
CA SER A 133 -14.54 9.13 1.04
C SER A 133 -13.28 9.64 0.35
N ARG A 134 -13.17 9.42 -0.97
CA ARG A 134 -12.06 9.90 -1.79
C ARG A 134 -12.00 11.43 -1.78
N ASP A 135 -13.11 12.08 -2.15
CA ASP A 135 -13.15 13.52 -2.35
C ASP A 135 -12.93 14.27 -1.02
N ALA A 136 -13.51 13.77 0.07
CA ALA A 136 -13.26 14.30 1.41
C ALA A 136 -11.81 14.12 1.87
N ALA A 137 -11.24 12.92 1.72
CA ALA A 137 -9.87 12.65 2.17
C ALA A 137 -8.85 13.50 1.39
N VAL A 138 -9.03 13.62 0.06
CA VAL A 138 -8.22 14.50 -0.79
C VAL A 138 -8.40 15.96 -0.38
N GLY A 139 -9.64 16.42 -0.20
CA GLY A 139 -9.94 17.79 0.18
C GLY A 139 -9.31 18.20 1.52
N ILE A 140 -9.47 17.35 2.54
CA ILE A 140 -8.88 17.58 3.87
C ILE A 140 -7.35 17.55 3.78
N ALA A 141 -6.76 16.55 3.12
CA ALA A 141 -5.32 16.42 3.05
C ALA A 141 -4.64 17.58 2.32
N ARG A 142 -5.28 18.07 1.24
CA ARG A 142 -4.81 19.21 0.47
C ARG A 142 -4.87 20.52 1.26
N ILE A 143 -5.99 20.79 1.95
CA ILE A 143 -6.11 22.02 2.76
C ILE A 143 -5.17 21.98 3.97
N ALA A 144 -5.04 20.83 4.62
CA ALA A 144 -4.28 20.70 5.84
C ALA A 144 -2.76 20.69 5.59
N TRP A 145 -2.28 19.94 4.58
CA TRP A 145 -0.86 19.69 4.37
C TRP A 145 -0.38 19.86 2.93
N ASP A 146 -1.26 20.25 1.99
CA ASP A 146 -0.97 20.32 0.54
C ASP A 146 -0.40 19.02 -0.04
N VAL A 147 -0.88 17.89 0.50
CA VAL A 147 -0.49 16.55 0.04
C VAL A 147 -1.60 15.92 -0.78
N ASP A 148 -1.20 15.21 -1.83
CA ASP A 148 -2.11 14.31 -2.54
C ASP A 148 -2.34 13.05 -1.70
N PHE A 149 -3.56 12.92 -1.17
CA PHE A 149 -3.96 11.76 -0.37
C PHE A 149 -3.90 10.46 -1.19
N LEU A 150 -4.21 10.48 -2.47
CA LEU A 150 -4.24 9.27 -3.29
C LEU A 150 -2.85 8.91 -3.81
N ALA A 151 -1.93 9.87 -3.82
CA ALA A 151 -0.55 9.62 -4.19
C ALA A 151 0.05 8.47 -3.38
N TYR A 152 0.70 7.60 -4.13
CA TYR A 152 1.52 6.52 -3.63
C TYR A 152 2.64 7.08 -2.74
N GLU A 153 2.70 6.66 -1.47
CA GLU A 153 3.77 7.08 -0.55
C GLU A 153 5.10 6.39 -0.90
N MET A 154 5.72 6.79 -2.01
CA MET A 154 7.06 6.35 -2.37
C MET A 154 8.09 6.85 -1.34
N ASP A 155 7.89 8.04 -0.77
CA ASP A 155 8.81 8.63 0.21
C ASP A 155 8.84 7.88 1.55
N ALA A 156 7.79 7.10 1.84
CA ALA A 156 7.75 6.24 3.02
C ALA A 156 8.71 5.06 2.94
N LEU A 157 9.12 4.67 1.73
CA LEU A 157 10.03 3.57 1.49
C LEU A 157 11.44 3.98 1.84
N ARG A 158 12.14 3.15 2.59
CA ARG A 158 13.52 3.41 3.01
C ARG A 158 14.50 3.09 1.90
N SER A 159 14.29 1.99 1.18
CA SER A 159 15.21 1.55 0.12
C SER A 159 15.27 2.55 -1.05
N PRO A 160 16.44 3.18 -1.30
CA PRO A 160 16.61 4.08 -2.43
C PRO A 160 16.45 3.36 -3.78
N ILE A 161 16.84 2.09 -3.87
CA ILE A 161 16.72 1.29 -5.10
C ILE A 161 15.24 1.05 -5.43
N VAL A 162 14.44 0.63 -4.44
CA VAL A 162 13.00 0.42 -4.67
C VAL A 162 12.31 1.72 -5.05
N ARG A 163 12.61 2.84 -4.38
CA ARG A 163 12.09 4.17 -4.75
C ARG A 163 12.44 4.57 -6.18
N ARG A 164 13.66 4.27 -6.63
CA ARG A 164 14.10 4.54 -8.01
C ARG A 164 13.28 3.73 -9.02
N TYR A 165 13.02 2.45 -8.75
CA TYR A 165 12.18 1.63 -9.62
C TYR A 165 10.73 2.15 -9.67
N LEU A 166 10.14 2.51 -8.53
CA LEU A 166 8.79 3.07 -8.48
C LEU A 166 8.71 4.44 -9.18
N SER A 167 9.74 5.26 -9.08
CA SER A 167 9.81 6.54 -9.80
C SER A 167 9.85 6.33 -11.32
N ARG A 168 10.60 5.34 -11.80
CA ARG A 168 10.61 4.94 -13.22
C ARG A 168 9.27 4.35 -13.66
N ALA A 169 8.58 3.60 -12.79
CA ALA A 169 7.23 3.11 -13.06
C ALA A 169 6.24 4.27 -13.25
N ALA A 170 6.28 5.27 -12.36
CA ALA A 170 5.43 6.45 -12.44
C ALA A 170 5.74 7.32 -13.67
N GLU A 171 7.02 7.41 -14.08
CA GLU A 171 7.40 8.08 -15.33
C GLU A 171 6.87 7.36 -16.57
N ALA A 172 6.99 6.03 -16.61
CA ALA A 172 6.42 5.22 -17.69
C ALA A 172 4.90 5.34 -17.76
N GLU A 173 4.21 5.31 -16.62
CA GLU A 173 2.76 5.53 -16.54
C GLU A 173 2.34 6.90 -17.10
N ARG A 174 3.06 7.97 -16.74
CA ARG A 174 2.80 9.33 -17.29
C ARG A 174 3.00 9.41 -18.81
N ASN A 175 3.88 8.59 -19.35
CA ASN A 175 4.15 8.50 -20.79
C ASN A 175 3.23 7.48 -21.50
N SER A 176 2.22 6.94 -20.81
CA SER A 176 1.32 5.89 -21.30
C SER A 176 2.04 4.59 -21.71
N ASP A 177 3.28 4.37 -21.25
CA ASP A 177 4.03 3.14 -21.44
C ASP A 177 3.72 2.16 -20.29
N LEU A 178 2.55 1.53 -20.39
CA LEU A 178 2.04 0.63 -19.35
C LEU A 178 2.90 -0.64 -19.19
N ILE A 179 3.60 -1.05 -20.26
CA ILE A 179 4.48 -2.22 -20.25
C ILE A 179 5.70 -1.95 -19.39
N SER A 180 6.36 -0.82 -19.63
CA SER A 180 7.49 -0.41 -18.82
C SER A 180 7.06 -0.11 -17.39
N ALA A 181 5.89 0.50 -17.19
CA ALA A 181 5.36 0.74 -15.85
C ALA A 181 5.23 -0.58 -15.07
N MET A 182 4.59 -1.60 -15.64
CA MET A 182 4.44 -2.90 -15.00
C MET A 182 5.79 -3.61 -14.80
N GLY A 183 6.74 -3.47 -15.73
CA GLY A 183 8.10 -4.00 -15.61
C GLY A 183 8.86 -3.41 -14.42
N TRP A 184 8.80 -2.08 -14.25
CA TRP A 184 9.42 -1.41 -13.12
C TRP A 184 8.76 -1.75 -11.78
N LEU A 185 7.42 -1.92 -11.75
CA LEU A 185 6.69 -2.38 -10.57
C LEU A 185 7.09 -3.81 -10.17
N ARG A 186 7.20 -4.72 -11.14
CA ARG A 186 7.72 -6.06 -10.93
C ARG A 186 9.12 -6.02 -10.35
N ALA A 187 10.02 -5.24 -10.94
CA ALA A 187 11.40 -5.10 -10.48
C ALA A 187 11.48 -4.57 -9.04
N ALA A 188 10.67 -3.57 -8.70
CA ALA A 188 10.57 -3.03 -7.35
C ALA A 188 10.17 -4.11 -6.33
N PHE A 189 9.13 -4.89 -6.65
CA PHE A 189 8.67 -5.98 -5.80
C PHE A 189 9.72 -7.10 -5.67
N GLU A 190 10.25 -7.60 -6.79
CA GLU A 190 11.22 -8.70 -6.82
C GLU A 190 12.48 -8.34 -6.05
N HIS A 191 12.95 -7.09 -6.20
CA HIS A 191 14.12 -6.59 -5.47
C HIS A 191 13.88 -6.63 -3.97
N ALA A 192 12.80 -6.01 -3.48
CA ALA A 192 12.48 -5.97 -2.05
C ALA A 192 12.21 -7.37 -1.47
N PHE A 193 11.45 -8.19 -2.19
CA PHE A 193 11.08 -9.54 -1.74
C PHE A 193 12.28 -10.48 -1.67
N SER A 194 13.23 -10.33 -2.60
CA SER A 194 14.46 -11.12 -2.60
C SER A 194 15.39 -10.65 -1.50
N HIS A 195 15.83 -9.39 -1.52
CA HIS A 195 16.86 -8.90 -0.61
C HIS A 195 16.37 -8.84 0.84
N GLY A 196 15.13 -8.37 1.08
CA GLY A 196 14.52 -8.46 2.40
C GLY A 196 14.32 -9.91 2.84
N GLY A 197 13.95 -10.80 1.92
CA GLY A 197 13.67 -12.20 2.24
C GLY A 197 14.90 -13.02 2.56
N GLU A 198 16.05 -12.69 1.98
CA GLU A 198 17.33 -13.36 2.28
C GLU A 198 17.76 -13.19 3.73
N ASN A 199 17.46 -12.03 4.34
CA ASN A 199 17.73 -11.76 5.74
C ASN A 199 16.88 -12.61 6.71
N LEU A 200 15.74 -13.14 6.27
CA LEU A 200 14.81 -13.89 7.12
C LEU A 200 14.88 -15.40 6.96
N VAL A 201 14.88 -15.88 5.71
CA VAL A 201 14.82 -17.32 5.39
C VAL A 201 16.10 -17.83 4.72
N GLY A 202 17.13 -16.98 4.64
CA GLY A 202 18.37 -17.26 3.96
C GLY A 202 18.30 -17.09 2.43
N PRO A 203 19.47 -17.15 1.77
CA PRO A 203 19.57 -17.11 0.32
C PRO A 203 18.94 -18.34 -0.34
N PRO A 204 18.60 -18.27 -1.64
CA PRO A 204 18.19 -19.44 -2.40
C PRO A 204 19.23 -20.55 -2.27
N ILE A 205 18.79 -21.77 -1.91
CA ILE A 205 19.69 -22.91 -1.78
C ILE A 205 20.32 -23.20 -3.15
N ARG A 206 21.66 -23.19 -3.22
CA ARG A 206 22.40 -23.56 -4.43
C ARG A 206 22.37 -25.07 -4.61
N THR A 207 22.27 -25.52 -5.87
CA THR A 207 22.24 -26.93 -6.30
C THR A 207 23.34 -27.78 -5.68
N ASP A 208 24.47 -27.17 -5.38
CA ASP A 208 25.69 -27.84 -4.95
C ASP A 208 25.60 -28.29 -3.48
N VAL A 209 24.78 -27.60 -2.67
CA VAL A 209 24.55 -27.95 -1.25
C VAL A 209 23.62 -29.16 -1.12
N LEU A 210 22.62 -29.27 -2.01
CA LEU A 210 21.73 -30.44 -2.07
C LEU A 210 22.45 -31.71 -2.56
N ALA A 211 23.53 -31.56 -3.34
CA ALA A 211 24.34 -32.68 -3.81
C ALA A 211 25.14 -33.38 -2.69
N LEU A 212 25.39 -32.70 -1.56
CA LEU A 212 26.07 -33.27 -0.39
C LEU A 212 25.15 -34.14 0.48
N ALA A 213 23.83 -33.99 0.37
CA ALA A 213 22.87 -34.71 1.20
C ALA A 213 22.54 -36.12 0.68
N GLU A 214 22.66 -36.40 -0.63
CA GLU A 214 22.34 -37.72 -1.21
C GLU A 214 23.34 -38.17 -2.30
N PRO A 215 24.47 -38.78 -1.92
CA PRO A 215 25.53 -39.14 -2.87
C PRO A 215 25.25 -40.38 -3.75
N LYS A 216 24.10 -41.07 -3.65
CA LYS A 216 23.96 -42.45 -4.18
C LYS A 216 22.72 -42.81 -5.03
N ARG A 217 21.95 -41.88 -5.61
CA ARG A 217 20.81 -42.24 -6.49
C ARG A 217 21.00 -41.80 -7.94
N VAL A 218 20.82 -42.75 -8.86
CA VAL A 218 21.15 -42.71 -10.29
C VAL A 218 20.12 -41.95 -11.16
N ASP A 219 19.05 -41.39 -10.60
CA ASP A 219 18.17 -40.40 -11.26
C ASP A 219 18.29 -38.99 -10.67
N ALA A 220 19.52 -38.62 -10.29
CA ALA A 220 19.81 -37.44 -9.52
C ALA A 220 19.30 -36.12 -10.12
N ARG A 221 19.15 -35.98 -11.45
CA ARG A 221 18.82 -34.67 -12.05
C ARG A 221 17.36 -34.25 -11.87
N SER A 222 16.40 -35.13 -12.14
CA SER A 222 14.96 -34.82 -12.00
C SER A 222 14.58 -34.65 -10.53
N VAL A 223 15.02 -35.59 -9.67
CA VAL A 223 14.78 -35.52 -8.22
C VAL A 223 15.44 -34.29 -7.59
N ARG A 224 16.65 -33.89 -8.04
CA ARG A 224 17.27 -32.63 -7.58
C ARG A 224 16.50 -31.41 -8.03
N ALA A 225 16.01 -31.37 -9.27
CA ALA A 225 15.20 -30.26 -9.76
C ALA A 225 13.87 -30.14 -8.99
N ASP A 226 13.25 -31.27 -8.64
CA ASP A 226 12.02 -31.31 -7.84
C ASP A 226 12.24 -30.87 -6.40
N LEU A 227 13.34 -31.31 -5.77
CA LEU A 227 13.74 -30.87 -4.43
C LEU A 227 14.08 -29.38 -4.40
N GLU A 228 14.87 -28.89 -5.35
CA GLU A 228 15.21 -27.47 -5.47
C GLU A 228 13.96 -26.61 -5.64
N THR A 229 13.04 -27.04 -6.51
CA THR A 229 11.75 -26.37 -6.72
C THR A 229 10.93 -26.37 -5.43
N SER A 230 10.90 -27.48 -4.70
CA SER A 230 10.17 -27.60 -3.44
C SER A 230 10.75 -26.68 -2.35
N PHE A 231 12.07 -26.64 -2.20
CA PHE A 231 12.74 -25.74 -1.26
C PHE A 231 12.53 -24.26 -1.63
N ARG A 232 12.62 -23.90 -2.91
CA ARG A 232 12.31 -22.52 -3.35
C ARG A 232 10.87 -22.14 -3.03
N ARG A 233 9.92 -23.05 -3.24
CA ARG A 233 8.51 -22.83 -2.87
C ARG A 233 8.34 -22.66 -1.37
N LEU A 234 9.00 -23.48 -0.55
CA LEU A 234 8.99 -23.34 0.91
C LEU A 234 9.62 -22.03 1.39
N GLN A 235 10.76 -21.62 0.81
CA GLN A 235 11.37 -20.32 1.10
C GLN A 235 10.46 -19.16 0.70
N THR A 236 9.80 -19.27 -0.46
CA THR A 236 8.83 -18.25 -0.91
C THR A 236 7.65 -18.15 0.06
N LEU A 237 7.05 -19.28 0.44
CA LEU A 237 5.97 -19.32 1.42
C LEU A 237 6.43 -18.78 2.77
N GLY A 238 7.63 -19.17 3.24
CA GLY A 238 8.21 -18.66 4.47
C GLY A 238 8.38 -17.14 4.46
N ARG A 239 8.85 -16.56 3.34
CA ARG A 239 8.94 -15.10 3.16
C ARG A 239 7.56 -14.44 3.19
N LEU A 240 6.59 -14.98 2.45
CA LEU A 240 5.23 -14.42 2.42
C LEU A 240 4.60 -14.41 3.81
N THR A 241 4.73 -15.52 4.56
CA THR A 241 4.24 -15.62 5.93
C THR A 241 4.98 -14.64 6.85
N ALA A 242 6.31 -14.57 6.78
CA ALA A 242 7.11 -13.68 7.63
C ALA A 242 6.79 -12.19 7.37
N PHE A 243 6.55 -11.81 6.11
CA PHE A 243 6.16 -10.45 5.74
C PHE A 243 4.68 -10.14 5.91
N GLY A 244 3.86 -11.13 6.27
CA GLY A 244 2.40 -10.97 6.33
C GLY A 244 1.80 -10.55 4.99
N ILE A 245 2.31 -11.11 3.89
CA ILE A 245 1.78 -10.90 2.54
C ILE A 245 0.76 -12.01 2.25
N ASP A 246 -0.43 -11.60 1.82
CA ASP A 246 -1.49 -12.54 1.46
C ASP A 246 -1.11 -13.40 0.25
N VAL A 247 -1.15 -14.73 0.41
CA VAL A 247 -0.69 -15.68 -0.60
C VAL A 247 -1.58 -15.66 -1.86
N PRO A 248 -2.92 -15.69 -1.76
CA PRO A 248 -3.80 -15.51 -2.92
C PRO A 248 -3.48 -14.23 -3.71
N LEU A 249 -3.32 -13.10 -3.02
CA LEU A 249 -3.01 -11.81 -3.65
C LEU A 249 -1.62 -11.82 -4.31
N PHE A 250 -0.62 -12.42 -3.67
CA PHE A 250 0.69 -12.62 -4.27
C PHE A 250 0.64 -13.45 -5.56
N LEU A 251 -0.11 -14.57 -5.55
CA LEU A 251 -0.23 -15.43 -6.73
C LEU A 251 -0.96 -14.71 -7.89
N LEU A 252 -1.97 -13.89 -7.59
CA LEU A 252 -2.64 -13.05 -8.57
C LEU A 252 -1.64 -12.11 -9.25
N TRP A 253 -0.85 -11.38 -8.45
CA TRP A 253 0.12 -10.42 -8.99
C TRP A 253 1.31 -11.08 -9.67
N GLN A 254 1.81 -12.22 -9.19
CA GLN A 254 2.84 -12.98 -9.89
C GLN A 254 2.40 -13.40 -11.30
N ARG A 255 1.15 -13.86 -11.46
CA ARG A 255 0.60 -14.19 -12.78
C ARG A 255 0.52 -12.98 -13.70
N ARG A 256 0.25 -11.78 -13.16
CA ARG A 256 0.24 -10.54 -13.94
C ARG A 256 1.65 -10.08 -14.28
N PHE A 257 2.58 -10.10 -13.33
CA PHE A 257 3.97 -9.69 -13.51
C PHE A 257 4.76 -10.60 -14.45
N ILE A 258 4.40 -11.89 -14.61
CA ILE A 258 5.13 -12.78 -15.52
C ILE A 258 5.14 -12.30 -16.97
N ARG A 259 4.13 -11.50 -17.36
CA ARG A 259 4.03 -10.90 -18.69
C ARG A 259 4.85 -9.60 -18.80
N ALA A 260 5.27 -9.01 -17.68
CA ALA A 260 6.05 -7.78 -17.64
C ALA A 260 7.50 -8.01 -18.03
N SER A 261 8.10 -7.01 -18.68
CA SER A 261 9.50 -7.02 -19.07
C SER A 261 10.41 -7.23 -17.86
N PRO A 262 11.30 -8.23 -17.88
CA PRO A 262 12.29 -8.39 -16.83
C PRO A 262 13.40 -7.33 -16.94
N LEU A 263 14.19 -7.15 -15.88
CA LEU A 263 15.42 -6.39 -15.94
C LEU A 263 16.53 -7.21 -16.65
N ASN A 264 17.37 -6.53 -17.41
CA ASN A 264 18.63 -7.06 -17.91
C ASN A 264 19.74 -6.97 -16.83
N ILE A 265 20.95 -7.43 -17.19
CA ILE A 265 22.12 -7.45 -16.30
C ILE A 265 22.56 -6.02 -15.89
N SER A 266 22.29 -5.00 -16.72
CA SER A 266 22.57 -3.59 -16.38
C SER A 266 21.50 -2.94 -15.51
N GLY A 267 20.44 -3.67 -15.13
CA GLY A 267 19.34 -3.15 -14.32
C GLY A 267 18.36 -2.25 -15.09
N GLU A 268 18.33 -2.39 -16.41
CA GLU A 268 17.39 -1.74 -17.33
C GLU A 268 16.32 -2.73 -17.78
N LEU A 269 15.11 -2.25 -18.07
CA LEU A 269 14.07 -3.14 -18.61
C LEU A 269 14.47 -3.66 -19.98
N MET A 270 14.35 -4.97 -20.16
CA MET A 270 14.43 -5.57 -21.48
C MET A 270 13.25 -5.04 -22.31
N ARG A 271 13.55 -4.42 -23.46
CA ARG A 271 12.51 -4.06 -24.41
C ARG A 271 11.75 -5.31 -24.81
N ARG A 272 10.44 -5.28 -24.63
CA ARG A 272 9.53 -6.30 -25.09
C ARG A 272 8.56 -5.62 -26.03
N ASP A 273 8.68 -5.95 -27.31
CA ASP A 273 7.73 -5.48 -28.32
C ASP A 273 6.47 -6.34 -28.21
N GLY A 274 5.32 -5.69 -28.03
CA GLY A 274 4.01 -6.33 -27.99
C GLY A 274 2.99 -5.44 -27.31
N ASP A 275 1.73 -5.51 -27.72
CA ASP A 275 0.65 -4.85 -26.99
C ASP A 275 0.41 -5.57 -25.65
N SER A 276 0.22 -4.79 -24.58
CA SER A 276 -0.26 -5.33 -23.31
C SER A 276 -1.74 -5.08 -23.13
N ASP A 277 -2.44 -6.08 -22.62
CA ASP A 277 -3.84 -5.95 -22.18
C ASP A 277 -4.00 -5.16 -20.85
N TRP A 278 -2.92 -4.55 -20.32
CA TRP A 278 -3.00 -3.81 -19.07
C TRP A 278 -3.67 -2.47 -19.26
N THR A 279 -4.56 -2.15 -18.32
CA THR A 279 -5.21 -0.84 -18.22
C THR A 279 -4.46 0.06 -17.24
N GLU A 280 -4.72 1.37 -17.28
CA GLU A 280 -4.26 2.29 -16.23
C GLU A 280 -4.71 1.86 -14.83
N SER A 281 -5.92 1.29 -14.73
CA SER A 281 -6.45 0.73 -13.48
C SER A 281 -5.55 -0.40 -12.95
N ASP A 282 -5.10 -1.29 -13.84
CA ASP A 282 -4.19 -2.38 -13.47
C ASP A 282 -2.84 -1.86 -12.96
N ILE A 283 -2.30 -0.80 -13.59
CA ILE A 283 -1.06 -0.16 -13.13
C ILE A 283 -1.26 0.46 -11.74
N ARG A 284 -2.35 1.19 -11.53
CA ARG A 284 -2.65 1.79 -10.21
C ARG A 284 -2.80 0.75 -9.12
N GLN A 285 -3.50 -0.35 -9.40
CA GLN A 285 -3.64 -1.45 -8.45
C GLN A 285 -2.28 -2.14 -8.19
N ALA A 286 -1.46 -2.32 -9.21
CA ALA A 286 -0.12 -2.89 -9.08
C ALA A 286 0.78 -2.00 -8.23
N THR A 287 0.81 -0.69 -8.49
CA THR A 287 1.59 0.28 -7.70
C THR A 287 1.16 0.27 -6.23
N ALA A 288 -0.14 0.19 -5.96
CA ALA A 288 -0.66 0.07 -4.60
C ALA A 288 -0.15 -1.20 -3.91
N TYR A 289 -0.28 -2.34 -4.59
CA TYR A 289 0.15 -3.63 -4.08
C TYR A 289 1.65 -3.67 -3.79
N VAL A 290 2.48 -3.18 -4.72
CA VAL A 290 3.95 -3.20 -4.57
C VAL A 290 4.36 -2.34 -3.38
N ILE A 291 3.85 -1.12 -3.27
CA ILE A 291 4.21 -0.22 -2.17
C ILE A 291 3.76 -0.78 -0.82
N ASP A 292 2.54 -1.31 -0.73
CA ASP A 292 2.08 -1.95 0.52
C ASP A 292 2.97 -3.13 0.90
N SER A 293 3.30 -3.98 -0.07
CA SER A 293 4.13 -5.15 0.14
C SER A 293 5.54 -4.77 0.60
N VAL A 294 6.18 -3.78 -0.04
CA VAL A 294 7.52 -3.33 0.35
C VAL A 294 7.49 -2.70 1.75
N LEU A 295 6.49 -1.88 2.06
CA LEU A 295 6.36 -1.30 3.40
C LEU A 295 6.17 -2.37 4.48
N ARG A 296 5.45 -3.47 4.18
CA ARG A 296 5.36 -4.62 5.10
C ARG A 296 6.71 -5.30 5.27
N MET A 297 7.46 -5.49 4.18
CA MET A 297 8.82 -6.06 4.24
C MET A 297 9.74 -5.19 5.12
N GLU A 298 9.80 -3.88 4.87
CA GLU A 298 10.61 -2.93 5.64
C GLU A 298 10.19 -2.86 7.12
N ARG A 299 8.93 -3.13 7.47
CA ARG A 299 8.52 -3.24 8.89
C ARG A 299 9.14 -4.45 9.59
N VAL A 300 9.42 -5.52 8.86
CA VAL A 300 9.97 -6.76 9.41
C VAL A 300 11.50 -6.73 9.43
N VAL A 301 12.13 -6.26 8.35
CA VAL A 301 13.60 -6.29 8.22
C VAL A 301 14.28 -4.93 8.40
N ASP A 302 13.52 -3.90 8.76
CA ASP A 302 13.93 -2.50 8.93
C ASP A 302 14.38 -1.83 7.62
N ASP A 303 15.29 -2.43 6.86
CA ASP A 303 15.66 -2.03 5.50
C ASP A 303 15.74 -3.27 4.60
N VAL A 304 15.07 -3.22 3.45
CA VAL A 304 15.14 -4.29 2.44
C VAL A 304 16.44 -4.23 1.63
N ASP A 305 17.19 -3.13 1.73
CA ASP A 305 18.49 -2.93 1.09
C ASP A 305 19.50 -2.30 2.08
N PRO A 306 19.91 -3.02 3.15
CA PRO A 306 20.77 -2.47 4.20
C PRO A 306 22.22 -2.16 3.75
N GLY A 307 22.50 -2.15 2.44
CA GLY A 307 23.83 -1.91 1.91
C GLY A 307 24.72 -3.16 2.02
N GLY A 308 24.33 -4.20 1.30
CA GLY A 308 25.16 -5.37 1.03
C GLY A 308 25.32 -6.34 2.21
N PHE A 309 25.06 -7.62 1.94
CA PHE A 309 25.65 -8.70 2.73
C PHE A 309 27.18 -8.55 2.67
N ARG A 310 27.78 -8.05 3.76
CA ARG A 310 29.08 -8.55 4.16
C ARG A 310 28.89 -10.04 4.43
N HIS A 311 29.40 -10.89 3.55
CA HIS A 311 29.65 -12.29 3.86
C HIS A 311 30.42 -12.35 5.19
N GLY A 312 29.73 -12.64 6.30
CA GLY A 312 30.36 -12.64 7.63
C GLY A 312 29.43 -12.88 8.82
N GLY A 313 28.19 -13.35 8.59
CA GLY A 313 27.22 -13.63 9.64
C GLY A 313 27.23 -15.08 10.13
N TYR A 314 28.41 -15.68 10.31
CA TYR A 314 28.57 -16.95 11.04
C TYR A 314 29.48 -16.82 12.27
N ASP A 315 29.78 -15.58 12.72
CA ASP A 315 30.67 -15.34 13.87
C ASP A 315 29.93 -14.95 15.17
N LYS A 316 28.61 -15.09 15.23
CA LYS A 316 27.84 -14.88 16.47
C LYS A 316 26.70 -15.88 16.64
N LEU A 317 27.05 -17.17 16.69
CA LEU A 317 26.32 -18.20 17.44
C LEU A 317 27.34 -19.09 18.14
#